data_AF-A0A6P8QKK1-F1
#
_entry.id   AF-A0A6P8QKK1-F1
#
_cell.length_a   1.000
_cell.length_b   1.000
_cell.length_c   1.000
_cell.angle_alpha   90.00
_cell.angle_beta   90.00
_cell.angle_gamma   90.00
#
_symmetry.space_group_name_H-M   'P 1'
#
loop_
_entity.id
_entity.type
_entity.pdbx_description
1 polymer ?
#
loop_
_entity_poly.entity_id
_entity_poly.type
_entity_poly.pdbx_seq_one_letter_code
_entity_poly.pdbx_strand_id
1 'polypeptide(L)'
;MVLSLCGRSLLLLGPRFLHGSARHSGARVAVVLSGCGVYDGTEIHEASAILVHLSRKGADVQIYAPDIPQMHVIDHSKGQAAEAESRNVLVESARIARGKILDMTQLNAQKHDAVIFPGGFGAAKNLSTFAVDGETCKMNKEVERVLQDFHKAGKPIGFPS
;
A
#
# COMPACT_ATOMS: atom_id res chain seq x y z
N MET A 1 -59.98 15.06 -19.95
CA MET A 1 -58.90 15.62 -20.78
C MET A 1 -57.77 14.59 -20.81
N VAL A 2 -57.81 13.53 -21.61
CA VAL A 2 -57.70 13.41 -23.08
C VAL A 2 -56.58 14.27 -23.68
N LEU A 3 -55.50 13.59 -24.07
CA LEU A 3 -54.65 13.72 -25.27
C LEU A 3 -53.48 12.73 -25.02
N SER A 4 -53.45 11.47 -25.48
CA SER A 4 -53.63 10.87 -26.82
C SER A 4 -52.83 11.54 -27.93
N LEU A 5 -51.73 10.87 -28.33
CA LEU A 5 -51.14 10.73 -29.68
C LEU A 5 -49.86 9.89 -29.48
N CYS A 6 -49.91 8.56 -29.56
CA CYS A 6 -49.81 7.75 -30.79
C CYS A 6 -48.56 8.07 -31.62
N GLY A 7 -47.59 7.15 -31.58
CA GLY A 7 -46.38 7.17 -32.39
C GLY A 7 -45.64 5.85 -32.26
N ARG A 8 -46.21 4.77 -32.82
CA ARG A 8 -45.49 3.51 -33.02
C ARG A 8 -44.45 3.70 -34.13
N SER A 9 -43.19 3.41 -33.85
CA SER A 9 -42.26 2.95 -34.87
C SER A 9 -41.61 1.66 -34.37
N LEU A 10 -42.02 0.57 -35.01
CA LEU A 10 -41.52 -0.79 -34.86
C LEU A 10 -40.35 -0.93 -35.85
N LEU A 11 -39.11 -0.83 -35.39
CA LEU A 11 -37.95 -1.27 -36.18
C LEU A 11 -36.90 -1.95 -35.29
N LEU A 12 -36.87 -3.29 -35.46
CA LEU A 12 -35.70 -4.17 -35.47
C LEU A 12 -34.95 -4.41 -34.15
N LEU A 13 -35.20 -5.61 -33.60
CA LEU A 13 -34.29 -6.37 -32.76
C LEU A 13 -32.92 -6.52 -33.48
N GLY A 14 -31.97 -5.66 -33.16
CA GLY A 14 -30.54 -5.98 -33.31
C GLY A 14 -30.06 -6.74 -32.08
N PRO A 15 -29.13 -7.70 -32.20
CA PRO A 15 -28.54 -8.33 -31.02
C PRO A 15 -27.85 -7.22 -30.23
N ARG A 16 -28.42 -6.87 -29.08
CA ARG A 16 -27.66 -6.22 -28.02
C ARG A 16 -26.55 -7.20 -27.70
N PHE A 17 -25.37 -6.97 -28.29
CA PHE A 17 -24.12 -7.41 -27.72
C PHE A 17 -24.12 -6.83 -26.30
N LEU A 18 -24.54 -7.65 -25.36
CA LEU A 18 -24.14 -7.53 -23.98
C LEU A 18 -22.62 -7.65 -24.03
N HIS A 19 -21.93 -6.53 -24.23
CA HIS A 19 -20.60 -6.37 -23.71
C HIS A 19 -20.77 -6.48 -22.20
N GLY A 20 -20.78 -7.72 -21.71
CA GLY A 20 -20.29 -8.02 -20.38
C GLY A 20 -18.84 -7.61 -20.38
N SER A 21 -18.58 -6.31 -20.23
CA SER A 21 -17.33 -5.85 -19.68
C SER A 21 -17.33 -6.45 -18.29
N ALA A 22 -16.67 -7.61 -18.15
CA ALA A 22 -16.10 -7.97 -16.87
C ALA A 22 -15.42 -6.68 -16.40
N ARG A 23 -15.93 -6.06 -15.32
CA ARG A 23 -15.20 -5.01 -14.65
C ARG A 23 -13.82 -5.60 -14.46
N HIS A 24 -12.82 -5.09 -15.16
CA HIS A 24 -11.45 -5.40 -14.79
C HIS A 24 -11.33 -4.81 -13.39
N SER A 25 -11.42 -5.68 -12.39
CA SER A 25 -11.02 -5.37 -11.04
C SER A 25 -9.62 -4.80 -11.17
N GLY A 26 -9.43 -3.54 -10.77
CA GLY A 26 -8.12 -2.90 -10.86
C GLY A 26 -7.07 -3.74 -10.14
N ALA A 27 -5.80 -3.55 -10.54
CA ALA A 27 -4.70 -4.30 -9.94
C ALA A 27 -4.77 -4.21 -8.40
N ARG A 28 -4.63 -5.36 -7.74
CA ARG A 28 -4.62 -5.44 -6.27
C ARG A 28 -3.19 -5.19 -5.81
N VAL A 29 -2.94 -4.06 -5.16
CA VAL A 29 -1.58 -3.66 -4.79
C VAL A 29 -1.45 -3.64 -3.28
N ALA A 30 -0.49 -4.41 -2.76
CA ALA A 30 -0.08 -4.30 -1.37
C ALA A 30 0.89 -3.13 -1.20
N VAL A 31 0.67 -2.28 -0.20
CA VAL A 31 1.61 -1.22 0.17
C VAL A 31 2.08 -1.48 1.60
N VAL A 32 3.39 -1.68 1.79
CA VAL A 32 3.99 -1.97 3.11
C VAL A 32 4.66 -0.72 3.66
N LEU A 33 4.13 -0.19 4.75
CA LEU A 33 4.63 0.99 5.45
C LEU A 33 5.55 0.61 6.62
N SER A 34 6.34 1.57 7.08
CA SER A 34 7.36 1.41 8.12
C SER A 34 7.22 2.40 9.28
N GLY A 35 6.10 3.14 9.37
CA GLY A 35 5.81 4.17 10.37
C GLY A 35 5.22 5.42 9.70
N CYS A 36 5.27 6.59 10.35
CA CYS A 36 4.73 7.85 9.79
C CYS A 36 5.65 9.05 10.03
N GLY A 37 6.68 9.20 9.20
CA GLY A 37 7.69 10.25 9.33
C GLY A 37 8.98 9.84 8.64
N VAL A 38 9.63 10.73 7.89
CA VAL A 38 10.80 10.39 7.07
C VAL A 38 11.97 9.84 7.88
N TYR A 39 12.18 10.27 9.13
CA TYR A 39 13.35 9.89 9.91
C TYR A 39 13.16 8.62 10.75
N ASP A 40 11.93 8.20 11.02
CA ASP A 40 11.61 7.06 11.88
C ASP A 40 10.56 6.09 11.31
N GLY A 41 10.04 6.36 10.12
CA GLY A 41 9.00 5.60 9.46
C GLY A 41 9.00 5.79 7.95
N THR A 42 7.82 5.73 7.36
CA THR A 42 7.62 5.96 5.92
C THR A 42 7.68 7.46 5.60
N GLU A 43 8.33 7.81 4.49
CA GLU A 43 8.27 9.14 3.90
C GLU A 43 6.83 9.44 3.42
N ILE A 44 6.20 10.45 4.03
CA ILE A 44 4.76 10.68 3.91
C ILE A 44 4.39 11.18 2.51
N HIS A 45 5.26 11.96 1.86
CA HIS A 45 4.98 12.48 0.52
C HIS A 45 5.04 11.39 -0.54
N GLU A 46 5.98 10.47 -0.45
CA GLU A 46 6.17 9.31 -1.31
C GLU A 46 4.99 8.37 -1.17
N ALA A 47 4.62 8.02 0.07
CA ALA A 47 3.43 7.21 0.33
C ALA A 47 2.16 7.87 -0.24
N SER A 48 1.98 9.18 -0.03
CA SER A 48 0.86 9.93 -0.60
C SER A 48 0.87 9.88 -2.13
N ALA A 49 2.02 10.10 -2.77
CA ALA A 49 2.18 10.07 -4.23
C ALA A 49 1.86 8.69 -4.81
N ILE A 50 2.36 7.62 -4.18
CA ILE A 50 2.06 6.23 -4.55
C ILE A 50 0.55 5.97 -4.45
N LEU A 51 -0.07 6.29 -3.31
CA LEU A 51 -1.50 6.03 -3.08
C LEU A 51 -2.38 6.82 -4.06
N VAL A 52 -2.04 8.09 -4.34
CA VAL A 52 -2.73 8.90 -5.35
C VAL A 52 -2.57 8.30 -6.75
N HIS A 53 -1.36 7.84 -7.11
CA HIS A 53 -1.11 7.22 -8.42
C HIS A 53 -1.92 5.93 -8.60
N LEU A 54 -1.89 5.04 -7.61
CA LEU A 54 -2.64 3.78 -7.59
C LEU A 54 -4.15 4.05 -7.70
N SER A 55 -4.67 5.01 -6.93
CA SER A 55 -6.07 5.43 -6.98
C SER A 55 -6.47 5.93 -8.38
N ARG A 56 -5.64 6.77 -9.02
CA ARG A 56 -5.89 7.27 -10.38
C ARG A 56 -5.88 6.17 -11.44
N LYS A 57 -5.23 5.03 -11.18
CA LYS A 57 -5.24 3.84 -12.03
C LYS A 57 -6.35 2.84 -11.67
N GLY A 58 -7.18 3.16 -10.69
CA GLY A 58 -8.29 2.31 -10.25
C GLY A 58 -7.83 1.05 -9.51
N ALA A 59 -6.60 1.02 -9.00
CA ALA A 59 -6.08 -0.11 -8.24
C ALA A 59 -6.83 -0.30 -6.91
N ASP A 60 -6.97 -1.55 -6.49
CA ASP A 60 -7.45 -1.91 -5.16
C ASP A 60 -6.23 -2.00 -4.22
N VAL A 61 -6.16 -1.12 -3.22
CA VAL A 61 -4.97 -0.98 -2.38
C VAL A 61 -5.25 -1.49 -0.98
N GLN A 62 -4.44 -2.46 -0.53
CA GLN A 62 -4.41 -2.89 0.86
C GLN A 62 -3.08 -2.49 1.48
N ILE A 63 -3.16 -1.76 2.59
CA ILE A 63 -2.00 -1.25 3.30
C ILE A 63 -1.65 -2.20 4.44
N TYR A 64 -0.35 -2.41 4.64
CA TYR A 64 0.24 -3.27 5.66
C TYR A 64 1.37 -2.56 6.39
N ALA A 65 1.65 -2.99 7.61
CA ALA A 65 2.86 -2.64 8.36
C ALA A 65 3.15 -3.73 9.42
N PRO A 66 4.40 -3.95 9.84
CA PRO A 66 4.69 -4.87 10.93
C PRO A 66 4.20 -4.32 12.27
N ASP A 67 3.60 -5.17 13.09
CA ASP A 67 3.23 -4.85 14.48
C ASP A 67 4.45 -4.98 15.41
N ILE A 68 5.37 -4.02 15.32
CA ILE A 68 6.62 -3.97 16.10
C ILE A 68 6.88 -2.56 16.65
N PRO A 69 7.70 -2.42 17.71
CA PRO A 69 8.22 -1.11 18.11
C PRO A 69 9.03 -0.45 16.99
N GLN A 70 8.93 0.88 16.86
CA GLN A 70 9.88 1.66 16.06
C GLN A 70 11.26 1.62 16.73
N MET A 71 12.33 1.55 15.93
CA MET A 71 13.70 1.57 16.45
C MET A 71 14.02 2.85 17.22
N HIS A 72 13.63 4.01 16.67
CA HIS A 72 13.73 5.32 17.30
C HIS A 72 12.45 6.11 17.05
N VAL A 73 12.16 7.07 17.93
CA VAL A 73 11.17 8.13 17.70
C VAL A 73 11.93 9.43 17.49
N ILE A 74 11.65 10.15 16.40
CA ILE A 74 12.37 11.37 16.05
C ILE A 74 11.46 12.59 16.16
N ASP A 75 11.91 13.60 16.92
CA ASP A 75 11.35 14.95 16.82
C ASP A 75 11.80 15.54 15.48
N HIS A 76 10.91 15.48 14.50
CA HIS A 76 11.18 15.94 13.13
C HIS A 76 11.44 17.45 13.06
N SER A 77 11.03 18.25 14.05
CA SER A 77 11.32 19.68 14.10
C SER A 77 12.76 19.97 14.51
N LYS A 78 13.39 19.04 15.24
CA LYS A 78 14.77 19.15 15.74
C LYS A 78 15.75 18.22 15.03
N GLY A 79 15.25 17.20 14.33
CA GLY A 79 16.05 16.12 13.75
C GLY A 79 16.75 15.25 14.81
N GLN A 80 16.22 15.21 16.04
CA GLN A 80 16.83 14.53 17.18
C GLN A 80 15.91 13.43 17.72
N ALA A 81 16.50 12.42 18.34
CA ALA A 81 15.74 11.35 18.98
C ALA A 81 15.00 11.87 20.23
N ALA A 82 13.74 11.46 20.35
CA ALA A 82 12.92 11.64 21.54
C ALA A 82 13.08 10.40 22.44
N GLU A 83 14.21 10.31 23.14
CA GLU A 83 14.65 9.11 23.88
C GLU A 83 13.65 8.56 24.91
N ALA A 84 12.74 9.40 25.41
CA ALA A 84 11.71 9.00 26.37
C ALA A 84 10.41 8.50 25.71
N GLU A 85 10.30 8.56 24.39
CA GLU A 85 9.12 8.15 23.64
C GLU A 85 9.30 6.77 23.01
N SER A 86 8.21 6.00 22.97
CA SER A 86 8.13 4.76 22.21
C SER A 86 6.86 4.77 21.37
N ARG A 87 6.95 4.24 20.15
CA ARG A 87 5.85 4.14 19.20
C ARG A 87 5.88 2.79 18.51
N ASN A 88 4.74 2.38 17.97
CA ASN A 88 4.59 1.14 17.23
C ASN A 88 4.42 1.43 15.74
N VAL A 89 5.11 0.66 14.90
CA VAL A 89 5.16 0.85 13.45
C VAL A 89 3.78 0.72 12.81
N LEU A 90 2.98 -0.29 13.18
CA LEU A 90 1.62 -0.48 12.66
C LEU A 90 0.69 0.66 13.11
N VAL A 91 0.75 1.03 14.39
CA VAL A 91 -0.08 2.10 14.97
C VAL A 91 0.20 3.43 14.28
N GLU A 92 1.47 3.79 14.09
CA GLU A 92 1.83 5.06 13.44
C GLU A 92 1.55 5.02 11.94
N SER A 93 1.77 3.90 11.26
CA SER A 93 1.42 3.72 9.84
C SER A 93 -0.08 3.86 9.58
N ALA A 94 -0.93 3.55 10.58
CA ALA A 94 -2.37 3.75 10.50
C ALA A 94 -2.77 5.22 10.27
N ARG A 95 -1.91 6.18 10.60
CA ARG A 95 -2.11 7.61 10.31
C ARG A 95 -2.17 7.86 8.80
N ILE A 96 -1.21 7.32 8.05
CA ILE A 96 -1.16 7.40 6.58
C ILE A 96 -2.35 6.63 5.99
N ALA A 97 -2.62 5.44 6.52
CA ALA A 97 -3.68 4.55 6.02
C ALA A 97 -5.11 4.98 6.41
N ARG A 98 -5.27 6.05 7.21
CA ARG A 98 -6.56 6.48 7.78
C ARG A 98 -7.30 5.33 8.48
N GLY A 99 -6.57 4.51 9.23
CA GLY A 99 -7.05 3.33 9.94
C GLY A 99 -7.29 2.08 9.09
N LYS A 100 -7.14 2.14 7.75
CA LYS A 100 -7.34 0.99 6.85
C LYS A 100 -6.02 0.25 6.60
N ILE A 101 -5.50 -0.38 7.64
CA ILE A 101 -4.22 -1.09 7.61
C ILE A 101 -4.36 -2.45 8.31
N LEU A 102 -3.56 -3.43 7.85
CA LEU A 102 -3.46 -4.75 8.46
C LEU A 102 -2.03 -5.03 8.92
N ASP A 103 -1.87 -5.95 9.85
CA ASP A 103 -0.55 -6.50 10.16
C ASP A 103 0.02 -7.21 8.92
N MET A 104 1.30 -6.98 8.64
CA MET A 104 2.07 -7.61 7.57
C MET A 104 2.07 -9.15 7.63
N THR A 105 1.88 -9.76 8.80
CA THR A 105 1.68 -11.22 8.94
C THR A 105 0.46 -11.73 8.14
N GLN A 106 -0.53 -10.87 7.88
CA GLN A 106 -1.72 -11.17 7.09
C GLN A 106 -1.52 -11.00 5.57
N LEU A 107 -0.35 -10.48 5.15
CA LEU A 107 -0.04 -10.23 3.74
C LEU A 107 0.20 -11.57 3.02
N ASN A 108 -0.76 -11.92 2.16
CA ASN A 108 -0.69 -13.08 1.28
C ASN A 108 -0.46 -12.62 -0.17
N ALA A 109 0.69 -13.04 -0.74
CA ALA A 109 1.06 -12.71 -2.12
C ALA A 109 0.03 -13.17 -3.15
N GLN A 110 -0.74 -14.23 -2.91
CA GLN A 110 -1.76 -14.73 -3.85
C GLN A 110 -2.98 -13.81 -3.97
N LYS A 111 -3.22 -12.96 -2.95
CA LYS A 111 -4.33 -11.99 -2.95
C LYS A 111 -4.00 -10.67 -3.64
N HIS A 112 -2.76 -10.47 -4.05
CA HIS A 112 -2.26 -9.23 -4.63
C HIS A 112 -1.56 -9.50 -5.95
N ASP A 113 -1.47 -8.48 -6.80
CA ASP A 113 -0.83 -8.52 -8.11
C ASP A 113 0.56 -7.85 -8.07
N ALA A 114 0.81 -6.95 -7.12
CA ALA A 114 2.10 -6.32 -6.85
C ALA A 114 2.26 -5.91 -5.38
N VAL A 115 3.50 -5.66 -4.95
CA VAL A 115 3.83 -5.06 -3.65
C VAL A 115 4.74 -3.86 -3.82
N ILE A 116 4.51 -2.81 -3.04
CA ILE A 116 5.32 -1.59 -3.02
C ILE A 116 5.75 -1.29 -1.58
N PHE A 117 7.03 -0.95 -1.41
CA PHE A 117 7.62 -0.49 -0.16
C PHE A 117 8.05 0.97 -0.34
N PRO A 118 7.26 1.95 0.13
CA PRO A 118 7.68 3.34 0.12
C PRO A 118 8.95 3.51 0.99
N GLY A 119 9.76 4.49 0.63
CA GLY A 119 10.98 4.86 1.34
C GLY A 119 10.76 5.52 2.69
N GLY A 120 11.76 6.33 3.08
CA GLY A 120 11.93 6.83 4.44
C GLY A 120 12.87 5.96 5.27
N PHE A 121 13.49 6.54 6.29
CA PHE A 121 14.48 5.85 7.11
C PHE A 121 13.87 4.70 7.93
N GLY A 122 12.55 4.65 8.12
CA GLY A 122 11.88 3.48 8.69
C GLY A 122 12.09 2.21 7.87
N ALA A 123 12.32 2.29 6.55
CA ALA A 123 12.68 1.11 5.75
C ALA A 123 14.05 0.53 6.17
N ALA A 124 15.02 1.41 6.45
CA ALA A 124 16.36 1.04 6.90
C ALA A 124 16.44 0.70 8.41
N LYS A 125 15.45 1.11 9.21
CA LYS A 125 15.44 0.98 10.68
C LYS A 125 14.47 -0.07 11.22
N ASN A 126 13.29 -0.20 10.59
CA ASN A 126 12.19 -1.01 11.09
C ASN A 126 11.92 -2.23 10.19
N LEU A 127 12.09 -2.07 8.87
CA LEU A 127 11.96 -3.19 7.91
C LEU A 127 13.27 -3.97 7.75
N SER A 128 14.39 -3.38 8.16
CA SER A 128 15.72 -3.99 8.20
C SER A 128 16.54 -3.35 9.32
N THR A 129 17.75 -3.84 9.55
CA THR A 129 18.73 -3.22 10.44
C THR A 129 19.78 -2.38 9.70
N PHE A 130 19.55 -2.03 8.43
CA PHE A 130 20.52 -1.35 7.57
C PHE A 130 21.07 -0.05 8.15
N ALA A 131 20.23 0.74 8.82
CA ALA A 131 20.64 2.00 9.43
C ALA A 131 21.70 1.84 10.55
N VAL A 132 21.84 0.65 11.12
CA VAL A 132 22.80 0.35 12.20
C VAL A 132 23.90 -0.60 11.71
N ASP A 133 23.54 -1.65 10.98
CA ASP A 133 24.42 -2.76 10.62
C ASP A 133 25.03 -2.64 9.21
N GLY A 134 24.59 -1.66 8.40
CA GLY A 134 25.09 -1.41 7.04
C GLY A 134 25.04 -2.64 6.14
N GLU A 135 26.18 -3.01 5.55
CA GLU A 135 26.29 -4.16 4.64
C GLU A 135 25.94 -5.50 5.30
N THR A 136 26.06 -5.60 6.62
CA THR A 136 25.77 -6.83 7.38
C THR A 136 24.33 -6.89 7.91
N CYS A 137 23.48 -5.99 7.44
CA CYS A 137 22.12 -5.86 7.93
C CYS A 137 21.28 -7.12 7.73
N LYS A 138 20.27 -7.22 8.58
CA LYS A 138 19.27 -8.27 8.54
C LYS A 138 17.96 -7.65 8.12
N MET A 139 17.28 -8.32 7.21
CA MET A 139 15.90 -7.99 6.86
C MET A 139 14.97 -8.46 7.98
N ASN A 140 13.89 -7.72 8.23
CA ASN A 140 12.79 -8.24 9.03
C ASN A 140 12.25 -9.52 8.38
N LYS A 141 12.01 -10.57 9.17
CA LYS A 141 11.61 -11.90 8.66
C LYS A 141 10.32 -11.87 7.84
N GLU A 142 9.35 -11.03 8.23
CA GLU A 142 8.10 -10.89 7.49
C GLU A 142 8.31 -10.15 6.16
N VAL A 143 9.24 -9.17 6.12
CA VAL A 143 9.62 -8.50 4.87
C VAL A 143 10.33 -9.49 3.94
N GLU A 144 11.29 -10.26 4.47
CA GLU A 144 11.97 -11.31 3.71
C GLU A 144 10.97 -12.32 3.13
N ARG A 145 10.02 -12.81 3.94
CA ARG A 145 8.95 -13.70 3.49
C ARG A 145 8.15 -13.08 2.35
N VAL A 146 7.66 -11.85 2.51
CA VAL A 146 6.86 -11.15 1.48
C VAL A 146 7.65 -11.00 0.18
N LEU A 147 8.91 -10.55 0.25
CA LEU A 147 9.75 -10.39 -0.94
C LEU A 147 9.97 -11.72 -1.66
N GLN A 148 10.26 -12.79 -0.92
CA GLN A 148 10.41 -14.13 -1.48
C GLN A 148 9.10 -14.63 -2.11
N ASP A 149 7.96 -14.42 -1.45
CA ASP A 149 6.65 -14.88 -1.94
C ASP A 149 6.25 -14.18 -3.25
N PHE A 150 6.43 -12.86 -3.34
CA PHE A 150 6.15 -12.11 -4.59
C PHE A 150 7.12 -12.46 -5.69
N HIS A 151 8.42 -12.60 -5.38
CA HIS A 151 9.43 -13.00 -6.35
C HIS A 151 9.17 -14.39 -6.93
N LYS A 152 8.90 -15.39 -6.08
CA LYS A 152 8.55 -16.76 -6.50
C LYS A 152 7.28 -16.80 -7.36
N ALA A 153 6.33 -15.90 -7.08
CA ALA A 153 5.10 -15.77 -7.85
C ALA A 153 5.27 -14.96 -9.16
N GLY A 154 6.47 -14.45 -9.46
CA GLY A 154 6.73 -13.62 -10.64
C GLY A 154 6.01 -12.28 -10.62
N LYS A 155 5.67 -11.76 -9.43
CA LYS A 155 4.89 -10.54 -9.25
C LYS A 155 5.81 -9.33 -9.07
N PRO A 156 5.46 -8.14 -9.62
CA PRO A 156 6.24 -6.93 -9.45
C PRO A 156 6.44 -6.55 -7.98
N ILE A 157 7.66 -6.13 -7.66
CA ILE A 157 8.07 -5.58 -6.36
C ILE A 157 8.63 -4.18 -6.64
N GLY A 158 8.05 -3.16 -6.00
CA GLY A 158 8.46 -1.76 -6.17
C GLY A 158 9.20 -1.21 -4.95
N PHE A 159 10.38 -0.64 -5.21
CA PHE A 159 11.15 0.21 -4.29
C PHE A 159 11.38 1.55 -4.99
N PRO A 160 10.54 2.57 -4.76
CA PRO A 160 10.58 3.83 -5.53
C PRO A 160 11.76 4.74 -5.19
N SER A 161 12.50 4.42 -4.14
CA SER A 161 13.63 5.18 -3.58
C SER A 161 14.84 4.28 -3.32
#